data_AF-A0A8S4GX60-F1
#
_entry.id   AF-A0A8S4GX60-F1
#
_cell.length_a   1.000
_cell.length_b   1.000
_cell.length_c   1.000
_cell.angle_alpha   90.00
_cell.angle_beta   90.00
_cell.angle_gamma   90.00
#
_symmetry.space_group_name_H-M   'P 1'
#
loop_
_entity.id
_entity.type
_entity.pdbx_description
1 polymer ?
#
loop_
_entity_poly.entity_id
_entity_poly.type
_entity_poly.pdbx_seq_one_letter_code
_entity_poly.pdbx_strand_id
1 'polypeptide(L)'
;MGGRRLQQVIARACTGLVRGAAEASRAGAGTSAAAEPPCVRRWVCTTAQLRSQNPSDRRGTRDKKHRRQGKPEPIHTPTVDEQEGAAEADPPQEAFFHRFEDDDAYDVPRPVLSTRRVSAMSAEDIGTYFKVDAATFPEGLARGVLQEFQATGDLGPRKGAEDDKESGRAQHGHGHGHAPGGHLMLRSVTQRAIDRLKGVSSGAGGVSIFLDGMQGSGKSCVLASCVQWAREKEWITWNVPDAAVMTEGGRFHKHEGSGLFDTPNAAQAMMQGLLDANGDLLKEVKCAKASEHGHGTLHDIVLAGASLTGEATGAVDLCLAALDEISHQDQKEVLIAIDNYSALYFLTGFGEWTSIKARRPIAPHELRLGQAMRLLEGKPPKRGAVVAATHKGGRVTPKLNIPHPQRSRVEVPRMSRDEAVSALFRYLQSGAIDPPQQPSAGELDLMNALTCGNWAEFRFHVPAWRLWASRVGPEGEVVAFDHRGRSL
;
A
#
# COMPACT_ATOMS: atom_id res chain seq x y z
N MET A 1 28.96 0.46 11.97
CA MET A 1 29.38 1.84 12.33
C MET A 1 28.61 2.96 11.59
N GLY A 2 27.35 2.77 11.18
CA GLY A 2 26.64 3.75 10.32
C GLY A 2 25.99 4.95 11.04
N GLY A 3 25.41 4.75 12.24
CA GLY A 3 24.51 5.71 12.87
C GLY A 3 25.13 7.09 13.18
N ARG A 4 26.37 7.14 13.67
CA ARG A 4 27.02 8.42 14.08
C ARG A 4 27.25 9.37 12.89
N ARG A 5 27.50 8.86 11.68
CA ARG A 5 27.65 9.71 10.48
C ARG A 5 26.31 10.30 10.04
N LEU A 6 25.23 9.53 10.09
CA LEU A 6 23.89 10.03 9.76
C LEU A 6 23.43 11.10 10.75
N GLN A 7 23.67 10.89 12.06
CA GLN A 7 23.40 11.89 13.11
C GLN A 7 24.20 13.19 12.92
N GLN A 8 25.48 13.10 12.53
CA GLN A 8 26.29 14.29 12.23
C GLN A 8 25.84 15.05 10.97
N VAL A 9 25.29 14.35 9.96
CA VAL A 9 24.72 14.99 8.76
C VAL A 9 23.43 15.73 9.10
N ILE A 10 22.52 15.13 9.87
CA ILE A 10 21.27 15.75 10.29
C ILE A 10 21.56 16.98 11.18
N ALA A 11 22.44 16.86 12.18
CA ALA A 11 22.80 17.97 13.06
C ALA A 11 23.41 19.18 12.29
N ARG A 12 24.22 18.92 11.25
CA ARG A 12 24.78 19.95 10.37
C ARG A 12 23.74 20.59 9.45
N ALA A 13 22.75 19.83 8.97
CA ALA A 13 21.65 20.38 8.18
C ALA A 13 20.79 21.35 9.02
N CYS A 14 20.44 20.96 10.26
CA CYS A 14 19.68 21.80 11.18
C CYS A 14 20.44 23.09 11.56
N THR A 15 21.74 23.00 11.88
CA THR A 15 22.53 24.22 12.18
C THR A 15 22.74 25.12 10.96
N GLY A 16 22.79 24.58 9.74
CA GLY A 16 22.82 25.38 8.51
C GLY A 16 21.55 26.20 8.28
N LEU A 17 20.38 25.58 8.49
CA LEU A 17 19.08 26.24 8.38
C LEU A 17 18.91 27.37 9.39
N VAL A 18 19.22 27.12 10.67
CA VAL A 18 19.11 28.14 11.73
C VAL A 18 20.05 29.33 11.49
N ARG A 19 21.27 29.09 10.98
CA ARG A 19 22.23 30.17 10.70
C ARG A 19 21.82 31.03 9.51
N GLY A 20 21.27 30.42 8.46
CA GLY A 20 20.74 31.15 7.31
C GLY A 20 19.56 32.07 7.66
N ALA A 21 18.65 31.62 8.53
CA ALA A 21 17.56 32.45 9.05
C ALA A 21 18.07 33.64 9.90
N ALA A 22 19.04 33.39 10.79
CA ALA A 22 19.62 34.42 11.65
C ALA A 22 20.44 35.49 10.88
N GLU A 23 21.08 35.12 9.76
CA GLU A 23 21.80 36.06 8.90
C GLU A 23 20.84 36.87 8.01
N ALA A 24 19.73 36.27 7.53
CA ALA A 24 18.68 37.00 6.81
C ALA A 24 17.98 38.07 7.67
N SER A 25 17.66 37.73 8.94
CA SER A 25 17.04 38.64 9.90
C SER A 25 17.88 39.91 10.19
N ARG A 26 19.22 39.82 10.11
CA ARG A 26 20.12 40.95 10.41
C ARG A 26 20.38 41.91 9.23
N ALA A 27 19.91 41.60 8.03
CA ALA A 27 20.14 42.43 6.84
C ALA A 27 19.09 43.55 6.62
N GLY A 28 18.05 43.61 7.47
CA GLY A 28 16.88 44.47 7.32
C GLY A 28 17.04 45.95 7.70
N ALA A 29 18.11 46.65 7.29
CA ALA A 29 18.21 48.11 7.42
C ALA A 29 19.24 48.74 6.45
N GLY A 30 18.78 49.46 5.42
CA GLY A 30 19.58 50.46 4.69
C GLY A 30 19.85 50.22 3.20
N THR A 31 19.03 50.87 2.36
CA THR A 31 19.37 51.46 1.04
C THR A 31 20.28 50.72 0.02
N SER A 32 19.65 50.26 -1.06
CA SER A 32 20.06 50.52 -2.47
C SER A 32 21.52 50.25 -2.91
N ALA A 33 21.79 49.05 -3.43
CA ALA A 33 22.60 48.84 -4.64
C ALA A 33 22.35 47.45 -5.23
N ALA A 34 22.46 47.30 -6.56
CA ALA A 34 22.15 46.04 -7.26
C ALA A 34 23.31 45.03 -7.22
N ALA A 35 22.99 43.74 -7.03
CA ALA A 35 23.80 42.60 -7.43
C ALA A 35 22.94 41.31 -7.49
N GLU A 36 22.91 40.63 -8.65
CA GLU A 36 22.28 39.30 -8.78
C GLU A 36 23.18 38.20 -8.17
N PRO A 37 22.65 37.29 -7.34
CA PRO A 37 23.37 36.09 -6.92
C PRO A 37 23.20 34.92 -7.92
N PRO A 38 24.21 34.04 -8.07
CA PRO A 38 24.31 33.15 -9.21
C PRO A 38 23.42 31.90 -9.16
N CYS A 39 22.91 31.52 -10.33
CA CYS A 39 22.11 30.32 -10.56
C CYS A 39 22.79 29.04 -10.05
N VAL A 40 22.02 28.22 -9.31
CA VAL A 40 22.45 26.90 -8.81
C VAL A 40 22.86 25.99 -9.98
N ARG A 41 24.12 25.52 -9.97
CA ARG A 41 24.65 24.62 -11.00
C ARG A 41 23.93 23.27 -10.99
N ARG A 42 23.06 23.09 -11.99
CA ARG A 42 22.43 21.81 -12.35
C ARG A 42 23.51 20.75 -12.64
N TRP A 43 23.61 19.72 -11.81
CA TRP A 43 24.42 18.54 -12.11
C TRP A 43 23.81 17.78 -13.29
N VAL A 44 24.38 17.97 -14.48
CA VAL A 44 24.06 17.17 -15.67
C VAL A 44 24.96 15.94 -15.65
N CYS A 45 24.37 14.75 -15.43
CA CYS A 45 25.07 13.49 -15.68
C CYS A 45 25.28 13.32 -17.20
N THR A 46 26.49 13.55 -17.66
CA THR A 46 26.94 13.20 -19.01
C THR A 46 27.10 11.69 -19.13
N THR A 47 26.15 11.02 -19.78
CA THR A 47 26.33 9.65 -20.27
C THR A 47 27.36 9.63 -21.40
N ALA A 48 28.61 9.30 -21.08
CA ALA A 48 29.65 9.10 -22.08
C ALA A 48 29.37 7.82 -22.90
N GLN A 49 29.06 7.99 -24.18
CA GLN A 49 28.92 6.88 -25.13
C GLN A 49 30.30 6.33 -25.48
N LEU A 50 30.58 5.07 -25.14
CA LEU A 50 31.69 4.34 -25.74
C LEU A 50 31.29 3.85 -27.14
N ARG A 51 31.95 4.37 -28.17
CA ARG A 51 31.92 3.84 -29.52
C ARG A 51 32.77 2.57 -29.58
N SER A 52 32.24 1.49 -30.15
CA SER A 52 33.04 0.45 -30.82
C SER A 52 32.65 0.39 -32.30
N GLN A 53 33.57 -0.07 -33.14
CA GLN A 53 33.54 0.15 -34.59
C GLN A 53 32.91 -1.02 -35.37
N ASN A 54 32.27 -0.68 -36.49
CA ASN A 54 31.90 -1.53 -37.64
C ASN A 54 33.13 -2.30 -38.22
N PRO A 55 33.00 -3.35 -39.06
CA PRO A 55 32.08 -3.44 -40.23
C PRO A 55 31.54 -4.88 -40.51
N SER A 56 30.96 -5.31 -41.65
CA SER A 56 30.71 -4.80 -43.03
C SER A 56 29.60 -5.61 -43.75
N ASP A 57 28.95 -5.00 -44.75
CA ASP A 57 28.36 -5.63 -45.97
C ASP A 57 27.17 -6.65 -45.84
N ARG A 58 26.20 -6.78 -46.76
CA ARG A 58 25.98 -6.20 -48.12
C ARG A 58 24.52 -6.40 -48.62
N ARG A 59 24.01 -5.46 -49.45
CA ARG A 59 22.89 -5.58 -50.45
C ARG A 59 21.50 -5.92 -49.85
N GLY A 60 20.34 -5.40 -50.28
CA GLY A 60 19.80 -4.70 -51.47
C GLY A 60 18.29 -5.08 -51.49
N THR A 61 17.29 -4.39 -52.06
CA THR A 61 17.18 -3.31 -53.07
C THR A 61 15.80 -2.60 -52.94
N ARG A 62 15.63 -1.45 -53.62
CA ARG A 62 14.38 -0.79 -54.14
C ARG A 62 13.07 -1.61 -54.02
N ASP A 63 11.89 -1.04 -53.75
CA ASP A 63 11.31 0.26 -54.14
C ASP A 63 10.09 0.59 -53.20
N LYS A 64 9.20 1.59 -53.30
CA LYS A 64 8.89 2.64 -54.30
C LYS A 64 8.26 3.90 -53.62
N LYS A 65 7.57 4.77 -54.38
CA LYS A 65 6.81 5.96 -53.94
C LYS A 65 5.34 5.67 -53.61
N HIS A 66 4.74 6.43 -52.70
CA HIS A 66 3.57 7.26 -53.07
C HIS A 66 3.47 8.54 -52.23
N ARG A 67 3.18 9.65 -52.90
CA ARG A 67 3.10 11.02 -52.39
C ARG A 67 1.63 11.45 -52.41
N ARG A 68 1.08 11.91 -51.28
CA ARG A 68 -0.12 12.77 -51.25
C ARG A 68 0.14 13.94 -50.31
N GLN A 69 -0.10 15.14 -50.82
CA GLN A 69 0.04 16.39 -50.08
C GLN A 69 -1.33 16.77 -49.52
N GLY A 70 -1.42 16.96 -48.21
CA GLY A 70 -2.56 17.58 -47.53
C GLY A 70 -2.09 18.90 -46.92
N LYS A 71 -2.78 19.99 -47.25
CA LYS A 71 -2.43 21.37 -46.86
C LYS A 71 -3.31 21.74 -45.65
N PRO A 72 -2.76 22.11 -44.49
CA PRO A 72 -3.56 22.56 -43.35
C PRO A 72 -4.02 24.01 -43.56
N GLU A 73 -5.28 24.29 -43.19
CA GLU A 73 -5.84 25.64 -43.14
C GLU A 73 -5.48 26.35 -41.83
N PRO A 74 -5.43 27.69 -41.80
CA PRO A 74 -5.04 28.45 -40.61
C PRO A 74 -6.16 28.49 -39.57
N ILE A 75 -5.83 28.13 -38.32
CA ILE A 75 -6.73 28.29 -37.18
C ILE A 75 -6.67 29.76 -36.72
N HIS A 76 -7.83 30.40 -36.61
CA HIS A 76 -7.94 31.73 -36.03
C HIS A 76 -7.55 31.73 -34.54
N THR A 77 -6.57 32.55 -34.18
CA THR A 77 -6.27 32.92 -32.79
C THR A 77 -7.17 34.09 -32.36
N PRO A 78 -8.01 33.95 -31.32
CA PRO A 78 -8.62 35.11 -30.70
C PRO A 78 -7.59 35.83 -29.83
N THR A 79 -7.47 37.15 -30.02
CA THR A 79 -6.82 38.05 -29.07
C THR A 79 -7.57 38.01 -27.73
N VAL A 80 -6.84 37.84 -26.64
CA VAL A 80 -7.36 37.98 -25.27
C VAL A 80 -6.66 39.20 -24.67
N ASP A 81 -7.45 40.14 -24.15
CA ASP A 81 -6.95 41.39 -23.59
C ASP A 81 -6.11 41.17 -22.32
N GLU A 82 -5.04 41.96 -22.19
CA GLU A 82 -4.25 42.03 -20.97
C GLU A 82 -5.04 42.77 -19.88
N GLN A 83 -5.47 42.04 -18.84
CA GLN A 83 -5.86 42.64 -17.56
C GLN A 83 -4.83 42.30 -16.49
N GLU A 84 -4.15 43.34 -16.00
CA GLU A 84 -3.19 43.24 -14.90
C GLU A 84 -3.92 42.88 -13.59
N GLY A 85 -3.98 41.59 -13.28
CA GLY A 85 -4.37 41.10 -11.96
C GLY A 85 -3.19 41.24 -10.99
N ALA A 86 -3.33 42.09 -9.98
CA ALA A 86 -2.32 42.24 -8.94
C ALA A 86 -2.09 40.89 -8.22
N ALA A 87 -0.82 40.47 -8.14
CA ALA A 87 -0.45 39.28 -7.38
C ALA A 87 -0.57 39.57 -5.89
N GLU A 88 -1.60 39.01 -5.25
CA GLU A 88 -1.73 38.97 -3.80
C GLU A 88 -0.56 38.12 -3.24
N ALA A 89 0.32 38.76 -2.47
CA ALA A 89 1.51 38.09 -1.95
C ALA A 89 1.15 37.10 -0.85
N ASP A 90 1.68 35.88 -0.92
CA ASP A 90 1.57 34.90 0.15
C ASP A 90 2.02 35.52 1.49
N PRO A 91 1.23 35.41 2.58
CA PRO A 91 1.62 35.95 3.87
C PRO A 91 2.91 35.27 4.39
N PRO A 92 3.77 36.00 5.13
CA PRO A 92 5.04 35.46 5.61
C PRO A 92 4.82 34.24 6.51
N GLN A 93 5.74 33.26 6.43
CA GLN A 93 5.65 31.98 7.15
C GLN A 93 5.54 32.12 8.68
N GLU A 94 5.93 33.26 9.24
CA GLU A 94 5.77 33.60 10.67
C GLU A 94 4.30 33.69 11.09
N ALA A 95 3.38 34.03 10.17
CA ALA A 95 1.93 34.05 10.43
C ALA A 95 1.33 32.65 10.64
N PHE A 96 2.06 31.56 10.35
CA PHE A 96 1.58 30.20 10.57
C PHE A 96 1.61 29.79 12.04
N PHE A 97 2.49 30.38 12.86
CA PHE A 97 2.66 30.01 14.27
C PHE A 97 1.81 30.83 15.25
N HIS A 98 1.39 32.05 14.88
CA HIS A 98 0.54 32.89 15.73
C HIS A 98 -0.97 32.56 15.65
N ARG A 99 -1.36 31.43 15.03
CA ARG A 99 -2.76 31.01 14.89
C ARG A 99 -3.18 29.87 15.83
N PHE A 100 -2.40 29.62 16.88
CA PHE A 100 -2.63 28.52 17.83
C PHE A 100 -3.19 28.98 19.18
N GLU A 101 -3.53 30.26 19.34
CA GLU A 101 -3.96 30.85 20.63
C GLU A 101 -5.49 30.88 20.85
N ASP A 102 -6.30 30.52 19.85
CA ASP A 102 -7.75 30.38 20.03
C ASP A 102 -8.07 29.02 20.68
N ASP A 103 -8.56 29.07 21.92
CA ASP A 103 -8.86 27.95 22.82
C ASP A 103 -10.18 27.22 22.43
N ASP A 104 -10.37 27.02 21.11
CA ASP A 104 -11.51 26.30 20.54
C ASP A 104 -11.40 24.81 20.89
N ALA A 105 -12.06 24.46 21.99
CA ALA A 105 -12.27 23.07 22.39
C ALA A 105 -12.91 22.29 21.23
N TYR A 106 -12.14 21.34 20.66
CA TYR A 106 -12.62 20.48 19.59
C TYR A 106 -13.88 19.75 20.05
N ASP A 107 -14.94 19.87 19.25
CA ASP A 107 -16.18 19.11 19.46
C ASP A 107 -15.82 17.62 19.41
N VAL A 108 -15.84 16.95 20.57
CA VAL A 108 -15.35 15.59 20.73
C VAL A 108 -16.17 14.69 19.79
N PRO A 109 -15.53 14.01 18.81
CA PRO A 109 -16.30 13.36 17.75
C PRO A 109 -17.25 12.29 18.27
N ARG A 110 -18.24 11.99 17.41
CA ARG A 110 -19.13 10.81 17.50
C ARG A 110 -18.39 9.56 17.99
N PRO A 111 -19.05 8.61 18.67
CA PRO A 111 -18.41 7.41 19.22
C PRO A 111 -17.39 6.79 18.27
N VAL A 112 -16.12 6.91 18.64
CA VAL A 112 -14.99 6.51 17.77
C VAL A 112 -15.02 5.01 17.49
N LEU A 113 -15.55 4.22 18.43
CA LEU A 113 -15.86 2.80 18.25
C LEU A 113 -17.34 2.61 17.91
N SER A 114 -17.59 1.96 16.77
CA SER A 114 -18.91 1.52 16.32
C SER A 114 -19.10 0.03 16.60
N THR A 115 -20.28 -0.33 17.10
CA THR A 115 -20.73 -1.72 17.23
C THR A 115 -21.33 -2.26 15.92
N ARG A 116 -21.47 -1.42 14.89
CA ARG A 116 -22.00 -1.80 13.58
C ARG A 116 -20.97 -2.63 12.81
N ARG A 117 -21.47 -3.65 12.12
CA ARG A 117 -20.73 -4.39 11.08
C ARG A 117 -20.47 -3.50 9.86
N VAL A 118 -19.37 -3.70 9.14
CA VAL A 118 -18.99 -2.84 8.00
C VAL A 118 -20.02 -2.87 6.87
N SER A 119 -20.71 -4.00 6.69
CA SER A 119 -21.84 -4.15 5.76
C SER A 119 -23.12 -3.40 6.13
N ALA A 120 -23.19 -2.86 7.35
CA ALA A 120 -24.29 -2.03 7.84
C ALA A 120 -23.91 -0.55 7.99
N MET A 121 -22.67 -0.16 7.73
CA MET A 121 -22.20 1.23 7.82
C MET A 121 -22.46 2.03 6.53
N SER A 122 -22.35 3.35 6.65
CA SER A 122 -22.74 4.35 5.67
C SER A 122 -21.75 5.53 5.61
N ALA A 123 -22.03 6.53 4.78
CA ALA A 123 -21.26 7.76 4.73
C ALA A 123 -21.28 8.55 6.06
N GLU A 124 -22.31 8.39 6.89
CA GLU A 124 -22.41 9.04 8.21
C GLU A 124 -21.47 8.42 9.27
N ASP A 125 -20.99 7.20 9.01
CA ASP A 125 -20.08 6.45 9.87
C ASP A 125 -18.59 6.66 9.49
N ILE A 126 -18.29 7.52 8.51
CA ILE A 126 -16.90 7.84 8.12
C ILE A 126 -16.14 8.46 9.30
N GLY A 127 -14.91 7.99 9.53
CA GLY A 127 -14.07 8.35 10.68
C GLY A 127 -14.26 7.44 11.90
N THR A 128 -15.39 6.73 12.00
CA THR A 128 -15.61 5.73 13.06
C THR A 128 -14.86 4.43 12.76
N TYR A 129 -14.53 3.70 13.81
CA TYR A 129 -13.89 2.39 13.75
C TYR A 129 -14.90 1.27 13.92
N PHE A 130 -14.80 0.23 13.10
CA PHE A 130 -15.53 -1.03 13.28
C PHE A 130 -14.58 -2.14 13.73
N LYS A 131 -15.14 -3.16 14.37
CA LYS A 131 -14.40 -4.33 14.85
C LYS A 131 -14.07 -5.27 13.68
N VAL A 132 -12.84 -5.76 13.69
CA VAL A 132 -12.33 -6.84 12.84
C VAL A 132 -12.08 -8.06 13.72
N ASP A 133 -12.87 -9.11 13.53
CA ASP A 133 -12.72 -10.34 14.30
C ASP A 133 -11.60 -11.23 13.77
N ALA A 134 -10.87 -11.87 14.67
CA ALA A 134 -9.71 -12.71 14.34
C ALA A 134 -10.06 -13.84 13.36
N ALA A 135 -11.18 -14.51 13.64
CA ALA A 135 -11.70 -15.60 12.82
C ALA A 135 -12.16 -15.15 11.42
N THR A 136 -12.32 -13.84 11.17
CA THR A 136 -12.65 -13.34 9.84
C THR A 136 -11.49 -13.50 8.86
N PHE A 137 -10.23 -13.61 9.32
CA PHE A 137 -9.03 -13.64 8.46
C PHE A 137 -8.10 -14.83 8.79
N PRO A 138 -8.52 -16.09 8.54
CA PRO A 138 -7.68 -17.27 8.78
C PRO A 138 -6.41 -17.27 7.93
N GLU A 139 -6.45 -16.72 6.71
CA GLU A 139 -5.28 -16.56 5.84
C GLU A 139 -4.23 -15.55 6.36
N GLY A 140 -4.56 -14.79 7.41
CA GLY A 140 -3.73 -13.70 7.92
C GLY A 140 -4.19 -12.32 7.44
N LEU A 141 -3.57 -11.29 8.03
CA LEU A 141 -3.74 -9.89 7.61
C LEU A 141 -2.41 -9.32 7.10
N ALA A 142 -2.52 -8.37 6.17
CA ALA A 142 -1.37 -7.63 5.68
C ALA A 142 -0.59 -6.97 6.82
N ARG A 143 0.75 -6.96 6.74
CA ARG A 143 1.63 -6.41 7.79
C ARG A 143 1.26 -4.99 8.21
N GLY A 144 0.80 -4.16 7.28
CA GLY A 144 0.37 -2.78 7.53
C GLY A 144 -0.92 -2.67 8.37
N VAL A 145 -1.74 -3.71 8.43
CA VAL A 145 -2.93 -3.83 9.30
C VAL A 145 -2.55 -4.42 10.65
N LEU A 146 -1.72 -5.47 10.69
CA LEU A 146 -1.24 -6.02 11.96
C LEU A 146 -0.46 -5.00 12.80
N GLN A 147 0.29 -4.10 12.14
CA GLN A 147 0.94 -2.96 12.80
C GLN A 147 -0.04 -1.90 13.33
N GLU A 148 -1.24 -1.80 12.76
CA GLU A 148 -2.31 -0.95 13.31
C GLU A 148 -2.76 -1.51 14.65
N PHE A 149 -3.20 -2.77 14.65
CA PHE A 149 -3.71 -3.43 15.85
C PHE A 149 -2.66 -3.52 16.98
N GLN A 150 -1.37 -3.58 16.64
CA GLN A 150 -0.28 -3.50 17.62
C GLN A 150 -0.17 -2.10 18.24
N ALA A 151 -0.26 -1.06 17.43
CA ALA A 151 -0.11 0.32 17.87
C ALA A 151 -1.35 0.84 18.61
N THR A 152 -2.54 0.32 18.32
CA THR A 152 -3.81 0.59 19.02
C THR A 152 -4.06 -0.31 20.24
N GLY A 153 -3.08 -1.11 20.65
CA GLY A 153 -3.17 -2.01 21.80
C GLY A 153 -4.12 -3.21 21.63
N ASP A 154 -4.79 -3.35 20.48
CA ASP A 154 -5.76 -4.42 20.20
C ASP A 154 -5.13 -5.83 20.33
N LEU A 155 -3.80 -5.96 20.12
CA LEU A 155 -3.08 -7.24 20.24
C LEU A 155 -2.59 -7.57 21.66
N GLY A 156 -2.78 -6.66 22.62
CA GLY A 156 -2.13 -6.71 23.93
C GLY A 156 -0.60 -6.51 23.87
N PRO A 157 0.07 -6.45 25.03
CA PRO A 157 1.53 -6.37 25.08
C PRO A 157 2.15 -7.66 24.51
N ARG A 158 3.18 -7.51 23.67
CA ARG A 158 4.01 -8.62 23.19
C ARG A 158 4.57 -9.40 24.40
N LYS A 159 4.04 -10.60 24.64
CA LYS A 159 4.69 -11.57 25.54
C LYS A 159 6.04 -11.95 24.92
N GLY A 160 7.12 -11.69 25.67
CA GLY A 160 8.46 -12.27 25.47
C GLY A 160 9.13 -12.00 24.11
N ALA A 161 9.96 -10.96 24.03
CA ALA A 161 11.02 -10.88 23.03
C ALA A 161 12.31 -11.64 23.46
N GLU A 162 12.19 -12.55 24.43
CA GLU A 162 13.30 -13.30 25.00
C GLU A 162 13.41 -14.72 24.40
N ASP A 163 12.29 -15.37 24.09
CA ASP A 163 12.26 -16.71 23.49
C ASP A 163 12.85 -16.73 22.05
N ASP A 164 12.78 -15.62 21.32
CA ASP A 164 13.34 -15.46 19.96
C ASP A 164 14.88 -15.56 19.89
N LYS A 165 15.59 -15.55 21.03
CA LYS A 165 17.08 -15.58 21.05
C LYS A 165 17.69 -16.98 21.03
N GLU A 166 16.97 -18.01 21.47
CA GLU A 166 17.55 -19.35 21.60
C GLU A 166 17.43 -20.17 20.30
N SER A 167 16.46 -19.86 19.44
CA SER A 167 16.41 -20.39 18.08
C SER A 167 17.09 -19.46 17.08
N GLY A 168 18.39 -19.68 16.80
CA GLY A 168 19.18 -18.95 15.79
C GLY A 168 18.73 -19.11 14.32
N ARG A 169 17.50 -19.56 14.07
CA ARG A 169 16.81 -19.48 12.78
C ARG A 169 15.89 -18.27 12.81
N ALA A 170 16.17 -17.28 11.95
CA ALA A 170 15.16 -16.33 11.51
C ALA A 170 14.07 -17.10 10.74
N GLN A 171 13.11 -17.67 11.46
CA GLN A 171 11.95 -18.31 10.86
C GLN A 171 11.09 -17.22 10.24
N HIS A 172 11.23 -17.03 8.93
CA HIS A 172 10.10 -16.62 8.08
C HIS A 172 9.12 -17.81 7.94
N GLY A 173 8.79 -18.43 9.08
CA GLY A 173 7.82 -19.50 9.16
C GLY A 173 6.46 -18.87 9.00
N HIS A 174 5.72 -19.31 7.99
CA HIS A 174 4.30 -19.05 7.85
C HIS A 174 3.55 -19.85 8.92
N GLY A 175 3.74 -19.46 10.19
CA GLY A 175 2.97 -20.01 11.30
C GLY A 175 1.53 -19.57 11.15
N HIS A 176 0.63 -20.54 11.00
CA HIS A 176 -0.82 -20.36 10.89
C HIS A 176 -1.45 -19.92 12.23
N GLY A 177 -0.90 -18.87 12.84
CA GLY A 177 -1.57 -18.14 13.91
C GLY A 177 -2.75 -17.37 13.31
N HIS A 178 -3.94 -17.56 13.85
CA HIS A 178 -5.10 -16.75 13.46
C HIS A 178 -4.73 -15.27 13.55
N ALA A 179 -5.04 -14.48 12.52
CA ALA A 179 -4.83 -13.05 12.57
C ALA A 179 -5.56 -12.50 13.82
N PRO A 180 -4.88 -11.88 14.78
CA PRO A 180 -5.57 -11.41 15.96
C PRO A 180 -6.46 -10.21 15.62
N GLY A 181 -7.59 -10.11 16.32
CA GLY A 181 -8.61 -9.10 16.04
C GLY A 181 -8.17 -7.69 16.43
N GLY A 182 -8.92 -6.69 15.96
CA GLY A 182 -8.67 -5.29 16.27
C GLY A 182 -9.72 -4.38 15.65
N HIS A 183 -9.37 -3.11 15.44
CA HIS A 183 -10.31 -2.12 14.93
C HIS A 183 -9.77 -1.43 13.67
N LEU A 184 -10.63 -1.23 12.67
CA LEU A 184 -10.32 -0.48 11.45
C LEU A 184 -11.25 0.72 11.28
N MET A 185 -10.68 1.85 10.88
CA MET A 185 -11.45 3.05 10.55
C MET A 185 -12.18 2.89 9.21
N LEU A 186 -13.49 3.18 9.18
CA LEU A 186 -14.21 3.36 7.94
C LEU A 186 -13.82 4.70 7.31
N ARG A 187 -13.17 4.64 6.16
CA ARG A 187 -12.77 5.82 5.37
C ARG A 187 -13.76 6.08 4.24
N SER A 188 -13.83 7.32 3.77
CA SER A 188 -14.60 7.69 2.57
C SER A 188 -14.21 6.84 1.33
N VAL A 189 -12.92 6.52 1.19
CA VAL A 189 -12.42 5.65 0.12
C VAL A 189 -12.83 4.18 0.29
N THR A 190 -12.98 3.70 1.53
CA THR A 190 -13.54 2.37 1.82
C THR A 190 -14.99 2.29 1.38
N GLN A 191 -15.80 3.31 1.70
CA GLN A 191 -17.19 3.38 1.27
C GLN A 191 -17.30 3.35 -0.27
N ARG A 192 -16.51 4.17 -0.99
CA ARG A 192 -16.46 4.16 -2.47
C ARG A 192 -16.05 2.81 -3.07
N ALA A 193 -15.15 2.07 -2.41
CA ALA A 193 -14.77 0.73 -2.85
C ALA A 193 -15.93 -0.27 -2.65
N ILE A 194 -16.55 -0.26 -1.47
CA ILE A 194 -17.72 -1.08 -1.13
C ILE A 194 -18.90 -0.79 -2.06
N ASP A 195 -19.17 0.46 -2.42
CA ASP A 195 -20.28 0.81 -3.31
C ASP A 195 -20.07 0.27 -4.74
N ARG A 196 -18.82 0.13 -5.19
CA ARG A 196 -18.50 -0.59 -6.44
C ARG A 196 -18.73 -2.10 -6.32
N LEU A 197 -18.54 -2.69 -5.14
CA LEU A 197 -18.84 -4.11 -4.88
C LEU A 197 -20.36 -4.36 -4.84
N LYS A 198 -21.15 -3.48 -4.20
CA LYS A 198 -22.63 -3.52 -4.23
C LYS A 198 -23.21 -3.54 -5.65
N GLY A 199 -22.53 -2.88 -6.60
CA GLY A 199 -22.88 -2.92 -8.02
C GLY A 199 -22.90 -4.34 -8.61
N VAL A 200 -21.99 -5.22 -8.18
CA VAL A 200 -21.93 -6.62 -8.64
C VAL A 200 -23.19 -7.39 -8.22
N SER A 201 -23.60 -7.29 -6.95
CA SER A 201 -24.86 -7.87 -6.45
C SER A 201 -26.10 -7.31 -7.14
N SER A 202 -26.00 -6.09 -7.70
CA SER A 202 -27.06 -5.43 -8.46
C SER A 202 -27.08 -5.84 -9.95
N GLY A 203 -26.24 -6.81 -10.35
CA GLY A 203 -26.18 -7.32 -11.72
C GLY A 203 -25.31 -6.50 -12.69
N ALA A 204 -24.50 -5.54 -12.21
CA ALA A 204 -23.65 -4.69 -13.06
C ALA A 204 -22.44 -5.41 -13.71
N GLY A 205 -22.38 -6.73 -13.61
CA GLY A 205 -21.24 -7.56 -14.04
C GLY A 205 -20.04 -7.47 -13.10
N GLY A 206 -18.97 -8.18 -13.45
CA GLY A 206 -17.76 -8.22 -12.65
C GLY A 206 -16.99 -6.90 -12.64
N VAL A 207 -16.31 -6.58 -11.52
CA VAL A 207 -15.62 -5.30 -11.32
C VAL A 207 -14.14 -5.46 -10.93
N SER A 208 -13.26 -4.65 -11.52
CA SER A 208 -11.85 -4.55 -11.12
C SER A 208 -11.59 -3.23 -10.39
N ILE A 209 -10.99 -3.29 -9.21
CA ILE A 209 -10.63 -2.15 -8.36
C ILE A 209 -9.12 -2.18 -8.11
N PHE A 210 -8.42 -1.14 -8.55
CA PHE A 210 -6.98 -0.99 -8.35
C PHE A 210 -6.73 0.09 -7.28
N LEU A 211 -6.43 -0.33 -6.05
CA LEU A 211 -6.17 0.56 -4.93
C LEU A 211 -4.72 1.08 -5.03
N ASP A 212 -4.55 2.35 -5.39
CA ASP A 212 -3.23 2.99 -5.51
C ASP A 212 -3.11 4.24 -4.65
N GLY A 213 -1.89 4.62 -4.26
CA GLY A 213 -1.61 5.80 -3.43
C GLY A 213 -0.22 5.75 -2.82
N MET A 214 0.16 6.75 -2.03
CA MET A 214 1.49 6.84 -1.39
C MET A 214 1.77 5.68 -0.40
N GLN A 215 3.03 5.42 -0.07
CA GLN A 215 3.37 4.51 1.02
C GLN A 215 2.67 4.98 2.31
N GLY A 216 2.11 4.05 3.09
CA GLY A 216 1.39 4.39 4.32
C GLY A 216 0.09 5.18 4.12
N SER A 217 -0.54 5.15 2.93
CA SER A 217 -1.88 5.77 2.75
C SER A 217 -3.07 4.92 3.25
N GLY A 218 -2.84 3.72 3.81
CA GLY A 218 -3.90 2.85 4.34
C GLY A 218 -4.56 1.90 3.32
N LYS A 219 -3.95 1.67 2.14
CA LYS A 219 -4.47 0.74 1.10
C LYS A 219 -4.83 -0.65 1.63
N SER A 220 -3.95 -1.25 2.42
CA SER A 220 -4.15 -2.57 3.05
C SER A 220 -5.40 -2.60 3.96
N CYS A 221 -5.66 -1.51 4.69
CA CYS A 221 -6.84 -1.37 5.54
C CYS A 221 -8.13 -1.29 4.71
N VAL A 222 -8.10 -0.55 3.58
CA VAL A 222 -9.22 -0.50 2.62
C VAL A 222 -9.49 -1.88 2.02
N LEU A 223 -8.44 -2.62 1.63
CA LEU A 223 -8.57 -3.97 1.11
C LEU A 223 -9.17 -4.94 2.14
N ALA A 224 -8.65 -4.95 3.37
CA ALA A 224 -9.18 -5.76 4.46
C ALA A 224 -10.66 -5.42 4.75
N SER A 225 -11.02 -4.13 4.74
CA SER A 225 -12.42 -3.70 4.90
C SER A 225 -13.33 -4.25 3.80
N CYS A 226 -12.88 -4.30 2.55
CA CYS A 226 -13.61 -4.91 1.44
C CYS A 226 -13.78 -6.44 1.62
N VAL A 227 -12.75 -7.13 2.12
CA VAL A 227 -12.81 -8.58 2.40
C VAL A 227 -13.79 -8.88 3.53
N GLN A 228 -13.73 -8.14 4.64
CA GLN A 228 -14.69 -8.29 5.73
C GLN A 228 -16.13 -8.00 5.24
N TRP A 229 -16.33 -6.93 4.46
CA TRP A 229 -17.63 -6.61 3.88
C TRP A 229 -18.18 -7.77 3.02
N ALA A 230 -17.35 -8.38 2.19
CA ALA A 230 -17.75 -9.49 1.33
C ALA A 230 -18.06 -10.77 2.14
N ARG A 231 -17.26 -11.07 3.18
CA ARG A 231 -17.53 -12.19 4.12
C ARG A 231 -18.83 -11.99 4.89
N GLU A 232 -19.13 -10.77 5.32
CA GLU A 232 -20.42 -10.40 5.93
C GLU A 232 -21.63 -10.46 4.95
N LYS A 233 -21.37 -10.65 3.65
CA LYS A 233 -22.38 -10.90 2.61
C LYS A 233 -22.35 -12.33 2.06
N GLU A 234 -21.62 -13.24 2.70
CA GLU A 234 -21.51 -14.66 2.30
C GLU A 234 -20.96 -14.85 0.87
N TRP A 235 -20.17 -13.89 0.38
CA TRP A 235 -19.41 -14.03 -0.86
C TRP A 235 -18.24 -14.99 -0.66
N ILE A 236 -17.87 -15.72 -1.71
CA ILE A 236 -16.62 -16.48 -1.72
C ILE A 236 -15.46 -15.49 -1.80
N THR A 237 -14.53 -15.57 -0.84
CA THR A 237 -13.41 -14.64 -0.70
C THR A 237 -12.07 -15.34 -0.85
N TRP A 238 -11.32 -14.99 -1.89
CA TRP A 238 -9.92 -15.40 -2.03
C TRP A 238 -9.02 -14.22 -1.68
N ASN A 239 -8.61 -14.13 -0.42
CA ASN A 239 -7.72 -13.08 0.05
C ASN A 239 -6.26 -13.55 0.05
N VAL A 240 -5.36 -12.71 -0.47
CA VAL A 240 -3.91 -12.89 -0.46
C VAL A 240 -3.30 -11.69 0.27
N PRO A 241 -2.95 -11.84 1.57
CA PRO A 241 -2.52 -10.71 2.41
C PRO A 241 -1.12 -10.17 2.08
N ASP A 242 -0.32 -10.90 1.30
CA ASP A 242 0.91 -10.40 0.69
C ASP A 242 1.27 -11.22 -0.58
N ALA A 243 1.15 -10.62 -1.76
CA ALA A 243 1.52 -11.29 -3.01
C ALA A 243 3.01 -11.66 -3.12
N ALA A 244 3.89 -11.13 -2.25
CA ALA A 244 5.30 -11.50 -2.23
C ALA A 244 5.52 -12.99 -1.96
N VAL A 245 4.57 -13.70 -1.33
CA VAL A 245 4.63 -15.17 -1.12
C VAL A 245 4.78 -15.94 -2.43
N MET A 246 4.29 -15.41 -3.55
CA MET A 246 4.43 -16.02 -4.87
C MET A 246 5.79 -15.74 -5.54
N THR A 247 6.53 -14.74 -5.07
CA THR A 247 7.73 -14.20 -5.73
C THR A 247 9.00 -14.27 -4.87
N GLU A 248 8.88 -14.49 -3.56
CA GLU A 248 9.99 -14.58 -2.61
C GLU A 248 9.73 -15.73 -1.61
N GLY A 249 10.77 -16.51 -1.28
CA GLY A 249 10.68 -17.62 -0.31
C GLY A 249 10.10 -18.92 -0.88
N GLY A 250 10.08 -19.98 -0.05
CA GLY A 250 9.57 -21.30 -0.46
C GLY A 250 10.44 -22.07 -1.46
N ARG A 251 9.93 -23.23 -1.89
CA ARG A 251 10.50 -24.04 -2.98
C ARG A 251 9.96 -23.55 -4.33
N PHE A 252 10.78 -23.66 -5.37
CA PHE A 252 10.37 -23.46 -6.76
C PHE A 252 11.01 -24.53 -7.65
N HIS A 253 10.35 -24.88 -8.75
CA HIS A 253 10.88 -25.80 -9.76
C HIS A 253 10.41 -25.38 -11.16
N LYS A 254 11.01 -25.95 -12.21
CA LYS A 254 10.62 -25.65 -13.59
C LYS A 254 9.54 -26.63 -14.03
N HIS A 255 8.44 -26.12 -14.55
CA HIS A 255 7.35 -26.91 -15.10
C HIS A 255 7.72 -27.45 -16.48
N GLU A 256 7.71 -28.78 -16.64
CA GLU A 256 8.15 -29.43 -17.88
C GLU A 256 7.29 -29.05 -19.09
N GLY A 257 5.97 -28.91 -18.92
CA GLY A 257 5.04 -28.66 -20.01
C GLY A 257 5.03 -27.23 -20.56
N SER A 258 5.42 -26.22 -19.77
CA SER A 258 5.38 -24.80 -20.18
C SER A 258 6.73 -24.10 -20.15
N GLY A 259 7.76 -24.71 -19.55
CA GLY A 259 9.08 -24.10 -19.39
C GLY A 259 9.15 -22.93 -18.39
N LEU A 260 8.02 -22.54 -17.81
CA LEU A 260 7.90 -21.56 -16.73
C LEU A 260 8.19 -22.22 -15.36
N PHE A 261 8.27 -21.43 -14.29
CA PHE A 261 8.54 -21.92 -12.93
C PHE A 261 7.29 -21.96 -12.06
N ASP A 262 7.20 -22.99 -11.23
CA ASP A 262 6.13 -23.22 -10.27
C ASP A 262 6.59 -22.96 -8.83
N THR A 263 5.69 -22.40 -8.03
CA THR A 263 5.87 -22.05 -6.61
C THR A 263 4.86 -22.80 -5.73
N PRO A 264 5.01 -24.14 -5.57
CA PRO A 264 3.97 -24.99 -4.96
C PRO A 264 3.61 -24.61 -3.53
N ASN A 265 4.56 -24.11 -2.72
CA ASN A 265 4.27 -23.64 -1.36
C ASN A 265 3.32 -22.44 -1.34
N ALA A 266 3.42 -21.53 -2.32
CA ALA A 266 2.53 -20.39 -2.43
C ALA A 266 1.13 -20.82 -2.86
N ALA A 267 1.03 -21.76 -3.82
CA ALA A 267 -0.24 -22.36 -4.22
C ALA A 267 -0.94 -23.06 -3.04
N GLN A 268 -0.21 -23.90 -2.28
CA GLN A 268 -0.73 -24.58 -1.09
C GLN A 268 -1.24 -23.59 -0.04
N ALA A 269 -0.46 -22.56 0.30
CA ALA A 269 -0.87 -21.54 1.26
C ALA A 269 -2.13 -20.76 0.81
N MET A 270 -2.21 -20.44 -0.49
CA MET A 270 -3.39 -19.77 -1.07
C MET A 270 -4.63 -20.66 -1.10
N MET A 271 -4.48 -21.95 -1.37
CA MET A 271 -5.58 -22.93 -1.39
C MET A 271 -6.07 -23.24 0.03
N GLN A 272 -5.16 -23.36 1.01
CA GLN A 272 -5.52 -23.50 2.42
C GLN A 272 -6.27 -22.26 2.93
N GLY A 273 -5.76 -21.05 2.64
CA GLY A 273 -6.47 -19.81 3.02
C GLY A 273 -7.84 -19.67 2.35
N LEU A 274 -7.99 -20.10 1.10
CA LEU A 274 -9.29 -20.16 0.42
C LEU A 274 -10.24 -21.18 1.08
N LEU A 275 -9.74 -22.35 1.50
CA LEU A 275 -10.52 -23.37 2.21
C LEU A 275 -10.99 -22.87 3.59
N ASP A 276 -10.06 -22.38 4.41
CA ASP A 276 -10.32 -21.94 5.78
C ASP A 276 -11.29 -20.76 5.83
N ALA A 277 -11.21 -19.84 4.88
CA ALA A 277 -12.03 -18.64 4.84
C ALA A 277 -13.49 -18.85 4.38
N ASN A 278 -13.77 -19.93 3.66
CA ASN A 278 -15.05 -20.11 2.96
C ASN A 278 -15.77 -21.41 3.33
N GLY A 279 -15.05 -22.44 3.77
CA GLY A 279 -15.60 -23.71 4.25
C GLY A 279 -16.66 -24.29 3.32
N ASP A 280 -17.90 -24.37 3.81
CA ASP A 280 -19.02 -24.96 3.08
C ASP A 280 -19.47 -24.15 1.83
N LEU A 281 -19.19 -22.84 1.74
CA LEU A 281 -19.55 -22.03 0.56
C LEU A 281 -18.91 -22.56 -0.73
N LEU A 282 -17.74 -23.20 -0.64
CA LEU A 282 -17.05 -23.81 -1.78
C LEU A 282 -17.75 -25.07 -2.31
N LYS A 283 -18.59 -25.73 -1.49
CA LYS A 283 -19.36 -26.92 -1.87
C LYS A 283 -20.60 -26.56 -2.69
N GLU A 284 -21.08 -25.33 -2.56
CA GLU A 284 -22.21 -24.81 -3.34
C GLU A 284 -21.83 -24.53 -4.80
N VAL A 285 -20.54 -24.30 -5.09
CA VAL A 285 -20.04 -24.09 -6.45
C VAL A 285 -19.69 -25.42 -7.11
N LYS A 286 -20.55 -25.86 -8.03
CA LYS A 286 -20.32 -27.02 -8.89
C LYS A 286 -19.40 -26.65 -10.05
N CYS A 287 -18.38 -27.47 -10.31
CA CYS A 287 -17.43 -27.20 -11.38
C CYS A 287 -18.06 -27.43 -12.75
N ALA A 288 -17.96 -26.44 -13.64
CA ALA A 288 -18.31 -26.62 -15.05
C ALA A 288 -17.37 -27.61 -15.75
N LYS A 289 -16.10 -27.70 -15.29
CA LYS A 289 -15.04 -28.57 -15.86
C LYS A 289 -14.80 -29.87 -15.08
N ALA A 290 -15.85 -30.46 -14.50
CA ALA A 290 -15.74 -31.66 -13.65
C ALA A 290 -15.03 -32.87 -14.31
N SER A 291 -14.93 -32.90 -15.65
CA SER A 291 -14.27 -33.97 -16.42
C SER A 291 -12.76 -33.83 -16.59
N GLU A 292 -12.16 -32.64 -16.49
CA GLU A 292 -10.72 -32.46 -16.80
C GLU A 292 -9.81 -32.79 -15.60
N HIS A 293 -10.29 -32.53 -14.38
CA HIS A 293 -9.52 -32.74 -13.14
C HIS A 293 -10.19 -33.76 -12.19
N GLY A 294 -11.35 -34.32 -12.55
CA GLY A 294 -12.04 -35.36 -11.78
C GLY A 294 -12.75 -34.87 -10.51
N HIS A 295 -12.97 -33.57 -10.36
CA HIS A 295 -13.54 -32.94 -9.17
C HIS A 295 -14.95 -32.37 -9.45
N GLY A 296 -15.92 -32.68 -8.58
CA GLY A 296 -17.33 -32.29 -8.78
C GLY A 296 -17.66 -30.88 -8.30
N THR A 297 -16.98 -30.41 -7.26
CA THR A 297 -17.17 -29.08 -6.67
C THR A 297 -15.85 -28.32 -6.55
N LEU A 298 -15.93 -26.99 -6.43
CA LEU A 298 -14.78 -26.14 -6.21
C LEU A 298 -14.05 -26.51 -4.91
N HIS A 299 -14.82 -26.87 -3.86
CA HIS A 299 -14.28 -27.43 -2.61
C HIS A 299 -13.34 -28.61 -2.86
N ASP A 300 -13.67 -29.53 -3.77
CA ASP A 300 -12.86 -30.72 -4.02
C ASP A 300 -11.51 -30.38 -4.67
N ILE A 301 -11.49 -29.42 -5.62
CA ILE A 301 -10.26 -28.90 -6.22
C ILE A 301 -9.40 -28.21 -5.15
N VAL A 302 -10.01 -27.38 -4.32
CA VAL A 302 -9.33 -26.61 -3.28
C VAL A 302 -8.75 -27.52 -2.20
N LEU A 303 -9.54 -28.48 -1.70
CA LEU A 303 -9.10 -29.46 -0.71
C LEU A 303 -7.98 -30.37 -1.25
N ALA A 304 -8.08 -30.81 -2.51
CA ALA A 304 -7.02 -31.59 -3.15
C ALA A 304 -5.72 -30.78 -3.23
N GLY A 305 -5.79 -29.53 -3.71
CA GLY A 305 -4.61 -28.67 -3.84
C GLY A 305 -3.96 -28.30 -2.50
N ALA A 306 -4.76 -28.09 -1.45
CA ALA A 306 -4.27 -27.83 -0.09
C ALA A 306 -3.66 -29.08 0.57
N SER A 307 -4.19 -30.27 0.28
CA SER A 307 -3.71 -31.56 0.82
C SER A 307 -2.41 -32.06 0.19
N LEU A 308 -1.99 -31.51 -0.95
CA LEU A 308 -0.71 -31.84 -1.56
C LEU A 308 0.46 -31.35 -0.70
N THR A 309 1.43 -32.22 -0.46
CA THR A 309 2.67 -31.86 0.26
C THR A 309 3.66 -31.13 -0.67
N GLY A 310 4.64 -30.43 -0.10
CA GLY A 310 5.58 -29.54 -0.82
C GLY A 310 6.59 -30.18 -1.80
N GLU A 311 6.29 -31.38 -2.30
CA GLU A 311 7.02 -32.13 -3.35
C GLU A 311 6.13 -32.52 -4.52
N ALA A 312 4.81 -32.45 -4.37
CA ALA A 312 3.86 -32.74 -5.45
C ALA A 312 3.81 -31.59 -6.46
N THR A 313 4.05 -31.92 -7.73
CA THR A 313 4.07 -30.97 -8.86
C THR A 313 2.71 -30.35 -9.19
N GLY A 314 1.59 -31.02 -8.84
CA GLY A 314 0.23 -30.58 -9.21
C GLY A 314 -0.40 -29.46 -8.37
N ALA A 315 0.27 -28.95 -7.32
CA ALA A 315 -0.33 -27.94 -6.43
C ALA A 315 -0.62 -26.61 -7.14
N VAL A 316 0.26 -26.20 -8.07
CA VAL A 316 0.00 -25.01 -8.88
C VAL A 316 -1.11 -25.28 -9.90
N ASP A 317 -1.13 -26.46 -10.54
CA ASP A 317 -2.17 -26.79 -11.54
C ASP A 317 -3.58 -26.76 -10.93
N LEU A 318 -3.78 -27.35 -9.75
CA LEU A 318 -5.06 -27.29 -9.02
C LEU A 318 -5.43 -25.86 -8.60
N CYS A 319 -4.45 -25.03 -8.22
CA CYS A 319 -4.68 -23.62 -7.88
C CYS A 319 -5.10 -22.80 -9.12
N LEU A 320 -4.47 -23.06 -10.27
CA LEU A 320 -4.85 -22.46 -11.55
C LEU A 320 -6.24 -22.92 -12.02
N ALA A 321 -6.59 -24.19 -11.80
CA ALA A 321 -7.92 -24.74 -12.10
C ALA A 321 -9.01 -24.12 -11.21
N ALA A 322 -8.75 -23.96 -9.91
CA ALA A 322 -9.65 -23.27 -8.98
C ALA A 322 -9.85 -21.80 -9.39
N LEU A 323 -8.78 -21.10 -9.81
CA LEU A 323 -8.83 -19.72 -10.29
C LEU A 323 -9.64 -19.57 -11.58
N ASP A 324 -9.50 -20.52 -12.51
CA ASP A 324 -10.27 -20.56 -13.75
C ASP A 324 -11.76 -20.81 -13.50
N GLU A 325 -12.11 -21.78 -12.65
CA GLU A 325 -13.51 -22.07 -12.29
C GLU A 325 -14.15 -20.88 -11.55
N ILE A 326 -13.46 -20.29 -10.57
CA ILE A 326 -13.89 -19.09 -9.84
C ILE A 326 -14.14 -17.90 -10.78
N SER A 327 -13.35 -17.76 -11.85
CA SER A 327 -13.49 -16.67 -12.82
C SER A 327 -14.72 -16.85 -13.73
N HIS A 328 -15.12 -18.07 -14.02
CA HIS A 328 -16.19 -18.39 -14.98
C HIS A 328 -17.56 -18.63 -14.35
N GLN A 329 -17.61 -19.14 -13.11
CA GLN A 329 -18.87 -19.46 -12.41
C GLN A 329 -19.74 -18.20 -12.16
N ASP A 330 -21.05 -18.42 -12.07
CA ASP A 330 -22.08 -17.42 -11.76
C ASP A 330 -23.03 -17.84 -10.63
N GLN A 331 -22.71 -18.93 -9.95
CA GLN A 331 -23.51 -19.54 -8.88
C GLN A 331 -23.47 -18.69 -7.59
N LYS A 332 -22.30 -18.12 -7.26
CA LYS A 332 -22.06 -17.27 -6.08
C LYS A 332 -21.30 -16.01 -6.44
N GLU A 333 -21.50 -14.94 -5.67
CA GLU A 333 -20.62 -13.78 -5.71
C GLU A 333 -19.20 -14.13 -5.21
N VAL A 334 -18.19 -13.59 -5.90
CA VAL A 334 -16.76 -13.77 -5.55
C VAL A 334 -16.09 -12.42 -5.29
N LEU A 335 -15.18 -12.36 -4.32
CA LEU A 335 -14.15 -11.33 -4.21
C LEU A 335 -12.76 -11.99 -4.20
N ILE A 336 -11.91 -11.66 -5.16
CA ILE A 336 -10.47 -11.94 -5.10
C ILE A 336 -9.75 -10.67 -4.65
N ALA A 337 -9.06 -10.74 -3.52
CA ALA A 337 -8.37 -9.64 -2.87
C ALA A 337 -6.86 -9.91 -2.82
N ILE A 338 -6.03 -8.98 -3.28
CA ILE A 338 -4.57 -9.14 -3.31
C ILE A 338 -3.88 -7.89 -2.77
N ASP A 339 -3.18 -8.00 -1.63
CA ASP A 339 -2.27 -6.94 -1.17
C ASP A 339 -0.85 -7.14 -1.72
N ASN A 340 -0.07 -6.07 -1.72
CA ASN A 340 1.27 -6.01 -2.30
C ASN A 340 1.30 -6.50 -3.76
N TYR A 341 0.26 -6.19 -4.54
CA TYR A 341 0.11 -6.59 -5.94
C TYR A 341 1.31 -6.17 -6.82
N SER A 342 2.03 -5.13 -6.41
CA SER A 342 3.31 -4.71 -6.99
C SER A 342 4.39 -5.80 -7.04
N ALA A 343 4.38 -6.75 -6.10
CA ALA A 343 5.35 -7.85 -6.04
C ALA A 343 5.32 -8.71 -7.32
N LEU A 344 4.14 -8.94 -7.90
CA LEU A 344 3.95 -9.71 -9.14
C LEU A 344 4.63 -9.09 -10.38
N TYR A 345 5.14 -7.86 -10.27
CA TYR A 345 5.76 -7.08 -11.34
C TYR A 345 7.22 -6.71 -11.07
N PHE A 346 7.73 -6.95 -9.87
CA PHE A 346 9.10 -6.58 -9.46
C PHE A 346 9.98 -7.81 -9.24
N LEU A 347 11.31 -7.63 -9.32
CA LEU A 347 12.33 -8.70 -9.23
C LEU A 347 11.99 -9.76 -8.15
N THR A 348 11.97 -11.03 -8.55
CA THR A 348 11.72 -12.15 -7.64
C THR A 348 12.95 -12.43 -6.76
N GLY A 349 12.73 -13.12 -5.63
CA GLY A 349 13.80 -13.70 -4.82
C GLY A 349 14.40 -14.99 -5.42
N PHE A 350 13.83 -15.47 -6.53
CA PHE A 350 14.24 -16.69 -7.20
C PHE A 350 15.33 -16.44 -8.25
N GLY A 351 16.04 -17.52 -8.59
CA GLY A 351 17.12 -17.45 -9.56
C GLY A 351 17.66 -18.82 -9.90
N GLU A 352 17.90 -19.01 -11.19
CA GLU A 352 18.37 -20.23 -11.84
C GLU A 352 19.91 -20.21 -11.89
N TRP A 353 20.57 -21.30 -11.52
CA TRP A 353 22.03 -21.42 -11.68
C TRP A 353 22.36 -21.66 -13.16
N THR A 354 23.01 -20.71 -13.81
CA THR A 354 23.48 -20.83 -15.19
C THR A 354 24.91 -21.36 -15.28
N SER A 355 25.67 -21.25 -14.19
CA SER A 355 26.94 -21.94 -13.97
C SER A 355 27.22 -22.02 -12.47
N ILE A 356 28.26 -22.75 -12.07
CA ILE A 356 28.72 -22.84 -10.66
C ILE A 356 28.97 -21.44 -10.04
N LYS A 357 29.28 -20.42 -10.85
CA LYS A 357 29.61 -19.06 -10.39
C LYS A 357 28.55 -18.00 -10.74
N ALA A 358 27.48 -18.35 -11.45
CA ALA A 358 26.51 -17.39 -11.95
C ALA A 358 25.06 -17.86 -11.75
N ARG A 359 24.23 -16.95 -11.22
CA ARG A 359 22.81 -17.16 -11.00
C ARG A 359 22.04 -16.08 -11.76
N ARG A 360 21.17 -16.50 -12.67
CA ARG A 360 20.24 -15.62 -13.40
C ARG A 360 19.02 -15.35 -12.50
N PRO A 361 18.63 -14.09 -12.26
CA PRO A 361 17.37 -13.82 -11.56
C PRO A 361 16.21 -14.30 -12.43
N ILE A 362 15.23 -14.97 -11.82
CA ILE A 362 13.99 -15.37 -12.49
C ILE A 362 13.07 -14.15 -12.50
N ALA A 363 12.56 -13.77 -13.67
CA ALA A 363 11.67 -12.65 -13.81
C ALA A 363 10.23 -13.01 -13.36
N PRO A 364 9.40 -12.05 -12.92
CA PRO A 364 8.08 -12.37 -12.36
C PRO A 364 7.10 -12.95 -13.39
N HIS A 365 7.32 -12.69 -14.68
CA HIS A 365 6.54 -13.28 -15.77
C HIS A 365 6.98 -14.71 -16.13
N GLU A 366 8.08 -15.20 -15.54
CA GLU A 366 8.52 -16.59 -15.66
C GLU A 366 7.87 -17.49 -14.58
N LEU A 367 7.09 -16.93 -13.65
CA LEU A 367 6.39 -17.68 -12.59
C LEU A 367 4.93 -17.95 -13.02
N ARG A 368 4.51 -19.22 -13.12
CA ARG A 368 3.15 -19.60 -13.56
C ARG A 368 2.06 -18.99 -12.68
N LEU A 369 2.12 -19.27 -11.38
CA LEU A 369 1.17 -18.75 -10.40
C LEU A 369 1.21 -17.22 -10.31
N GLY A 370 2.41 -16.64 -10.27
CA GLY A 370 2.61 -15.19 -10.19
C GLY A 370 2.10 -14.44 -11.43
N GLN A 371 2.14 -15.06 -12.61
CA GLN A 371 1.54 -14.54 -13.83
C GLN A 371 0.01 -14.66 -13.81
N ALA A 372 -0.54 -15.81 -13.43
CA ALA A 372 -1.98 -16.04 -13.38
C ALA A 372 -2.70 -15.12 -12.37
N MET A 373 -2.05 -14.80 -11.25
CA MET A 373 -2.57 -13.88 -10.24
C MET A 373 -2.50 -12.40 -10.63
N ARG A 374 -2.09 -12.06 -11.87
CA ARG A 374 -2.16 -10.69 -12.42
C ARG A 374 -3.57 -10.33 -12.90
N LEU A 375 -4.54 -10.49 -12.01
CA LEU A 375 -5.98 -10.43 -12.32
C LEU A 375 -6.48 -9.07 -12.83
N LEU A 376 -5.70 -7.99 -12.67
CA LEU A 376 -6.01 -6.68 -13.27
C LEU A 376 -5.62 -6.57 -14.76
N GLU A 377 -4.91 -7.53 -15.33
CA GLU A 377 -4.69 -7.63 -16.79
C GLU A 377 -5.84 -8.38 -17.48
N GLY A 378 -6.57 -9.22 -16.74
CA GLY A 378 -7.69 -10.01 -17.23
C GLY A 378 -9.05 -9.33 -17.09
N LYS A 379 -10.10 -10.10 -17.36
CA LYS A 379 -11.46 -9.74 -16.96
C LYS A 379 -11.67 -10.16 -15.48
N PRO A 380 -12.41 -9.39 -14.68
CA PRO A 380 -12.83 -9.85 -13.35
C PRO A 380 -13.78 -11.06 -13.47
N PRO A 381 -13.96 -11.85 -12.39
CA PRO A 381 -14.92 -12.95 -12.35
C PRO A 381 -16.32 -12.52 -12.80
N LYS A 382 -17.02 -13.39 -13.56
CA LYS A 382 -18.31 -13.10 -14.19
C LYS A 382 -19.33 -12.48 -13.21
N ARG A 383 -19.43 -13.06 -12.01
CA ARG A 383 -20.22 -12.58 -10.88
C ARG A 383 -19.32 -12.26 -9.68
N GLY A 384 -18.34 -11.38 -9.86
CA GLY A 384 -17.43 -11.06 -8.77
C GLY A 384 -16.55 -9.83 -8.97
N ALA A 385 -15.62 -9.65 -8.03
CA ALA A 385 -14.72 -8.52 -7.97
C ALA A 385 -13.27 -8.96 -7.86
N VAL A 386 -12.37 -8.17 -8.46
CA VAL A 386 -10.93 -8.18 -8.18
C VAL A 386 -10.59 -6.88 -7.48
N VAL A 387 -10.04 -6.93 -6.28
CA VAL A 387 -9.53 -5.75 -5.58
C VAL A 387 -8.06 -5.97 -5.29
N ALA A 388 -7.18 -5.16 -5.87
CA ALA A 388 -5.74 -5.31 -5.69
C ALA A 388 -5.11 -4.00 -5.19
N ALA A 389 -4.25 -4.11 -4.17
CA ALA A 389 -3.58 -2.99 -3.53
C ALA A 389 -2.10 -2.93 -3.88
N THR A 390 -1.61 -1.74 -4.26
CA THR A 390 -0.18 -1.53 -4.50
C THR A 390 0.62 -1.44 -3.21
N HIS A 391 1.87 -1.90 -3.25
CA HIS A 391 2.91 -1.47 -2.33
C HIS A 391 3.88 -0.54 -3.05
N LYS A 392 4.27 0.57 -2.39
CA LYS A 392 5.24 1.54 -2.90
C LYS A 392 6.34 1.78 -1.87
N GLY A 393 7.01 0.70 -1.47
CA GLY A 393 8.03 0.69 -0.42
C GLY A 393 9.00 -0.47 -0.59
N GLY A 394 10.08 -0.44 0.20
CA GLY A 394 11.11 -1.49 0.19
C GLY A 394 11.85 -1.55 -1.15
N ARG A 395 11.84 -2.74 -1.78
CA ARG A 395 12.54 -3.00 -3.06
C ARG A 395 11.76 -2.49 -4.29
N VAL A 396 10.44 -2.32 -4.17
CA VAL A 396 9.58 -1.93 -5.29
C VAL A 396 9.82 -0.47 -5.67
N THR A 397 10.22 -0.23 -6.93
CA THR A 397 10.44 1.14 -7.43
C THR A 397 9.11 1.91 -7.56
N PRO A 398 9.03 3.17 -7.10
CA PRO A 398 7.84 4.03 -7.31
C PRO A 398 7.48 4.28 -8.78
N LYS A 399 8.41 4.00 -9.71
CA LYS A 399 8.21 4.12 -11.17
C LYS A 399 7.65 2.84 -11.82
N LEU A 400 7.34 1.80 -11.04
CA LEU A 400 6.81 0.55 -11.55
C LEU A 400 5.40 0.77 -12.11
N ASN A 401 5.25 0.65 -13.43
CA ASN A 401 3.94 0.70 -14.05
C ASN A 401 3.25 -0.66 -13.90
N ILE A 402 2.09 -0.66 -13.26
CA ILE A 402 1.26 -1.85 -13.03
C ILE A 402 0.04 -1.75 -13.96
N PRO A 403 -0.12 -2.67 -14.93
CA PRO A 403 -1.31 -2.72 -15.78
C PRO A 403 -2.59 -2.87 -14.95
N HIS A 404 -3.62 -2.13 -15.34
CA HIS A 404 -4.94 -2.19 -14.72
C HIS A 404 -6.02 -1.69 -15.70
N PRO A 405 -7.29 -2.11 -15.58
CA PRO A 405 -8.33 -1.71 -16.52
C PRO A 405 -8.65 -0.21 -16.43
N GLN A 406 -9.13 0.40 -17.51
CA GLN A 406 -9.57 1.80 -17.47
C GLN A 406 -10.65 2.00 -16.39
N ARG A 407 -10.58 3.13 -15.67
CA ARG A 407 -11.49 3.48 -14.56
C ARG A 407 -11.50 2.49 -13.37
N SER A 408 -10.61 1.50 -13.34
CA SER A 408 -10.47 0.60 -12.18
C SER A 408 -9.79 1.27 -10.98
N ARG A 409 -8.88 2.23 -11.24
CA ARG A 409 -8.04 2.90 -10.25
C ARG A 409 -8.89 3.70 -9.25
N VAL A 410 -8.69 3.40 -7.98
CA VAL A 410 -9.22 4.15 -6.84
C VAL A 410 -8.01 4.68 -6.08
N GLU A 411 -7.86 5.99 -6.08
CA GLU A 411 -6.82 6.63 -5.29
C GLU A 411 -7.19 6.61 -3.81
N VAL A 412 -6.29 6.04 -3.01
CA VAL A 412 -6.34 5.98 -1.55
C VAL A 412 -5.49 7.13 -1.02
N PRO A 413 -6.11 8.28 -0.68
CA PRO A 413 -5.40 9.45 -0.20
C PRO A 413 -4.77 9.19 1.16
N ARG A 414 -3.87 10.09 1.54
CA ARG A 414 -3.44 10.24 2.93
C ARG A 414 -4.66 10.54 3.84
N MET A 415 -4.44 10.43 5.14
CA MET A 415 -5.43 10.73 6.19
C MET A 415 -5.88 12.19 6.08
N SER A 416 -7.18 12.47 6.15
CA SER A 416 -7.67 13.85 6.32
C SER A 416 -7.48 14.33 7.75
N ARG A 417 -7.65 15.64 8.01
CA ARG A 417 -7.62 16.20 9.38
C ARG A 417 -8.59 15.48 10.31
N ASP A 418 -9.84 15.27 9.87
CA ASP A 418 -10.89 14.62 10.66
C ASP A 418 -10.60 13.14 10.91
N GLU A 419 -10.00 12.45 9.93
CA GLU A 419 -9.48 11.08 10.12
C GLU A 419 -8.31 11.07 11.12
N ALA A 420 -7.44 12.09 11.14
CA ALA A 420 -6.34 12.21 12.10
C ALA A 420 -6.81 12.49 13.53
N VAL A 421 -7.82 13.35 13.69
CA VAL A 421 -8.51 13.58 14.97
C VAL A 421 -9.10 12.27 15.47
N SER A 422 -9.89 11.58 14.64
CA SER A 422 -10.54 10.31 14.98
C SER A 422 -9.52 9.22 15.34
N ALA A 423 -8.39 9.16 14.62
CA ALA A 423 -7.32 8.24 14.93
C ALA A 423 -6.61 8.57 16.25
N LEU A 424 -6.34 9.84 16.54
CA LEU A 424 -5.69 10.23 17.81
C LEU A 424 -6.59 9.90 19.01
N PHE A 425 -7.90 10.14 18.90
CA PHE A 425 -8.87 9.72 19.91
C PHE A 425 -8.91 8.19 20.09
N ARG A 426 -8.86 7.39 19.00
CA ARG A 426 -8.75 5.93 19.11
C ARG A 426 -7.50 5.52 19.89
N TYR A 427 -6.34 6.14 19.63
CA TYR A 427 -5.08 5.82 20.32
C TYR A 427 -5.15 6.13 21.82
N LEU A 428 -5.70 7.29 22.18
CA LEU A 428 -5.96 7.68 23.57
C LEU A 428 -6.90 6.69 24.27
N GLN A 429 -7.99 6.29 23.62
CA GLN A 429 -8.97 5.34 24.16
C GLN A 429 -8.39 3.94 24.42
N SER A 430 -7.35 3.51 23.69
CA SER A 430 -6.62 2.26 24.01
C SER A 430 -5.62 2.38 25.15
N GLY A 431 -5.29 3.58 25.62
CA GLY A 431 -4.08 3.78 26.43
C GLY A 431 -2.79 3.52 25.65
N ALA A 432 -2.79 3.69 24.32
CA ALA A 432 -1.58 3.64 23.49
C ALA A 432 -0.73 4.92 23.60
N ILE A 433 -1.28 5.94 24.29
CA ILE A 433 -0.65 7.20 24.67
C ILE A 433 -1.08 7.45 26.11
N ASP A 434 -0.17 7.93 26.96
CA ASP A 434 -0.48 8.22 28.36
C ASP A 434 -1.55 9.34 28.49
N PRO A 435 -2.69 9.08 29.15
CA PRO A 435 -3.65 10.13 29.52
C PRO A 435 -3.06 10.97 30.67
N PRO A 436 -3.27 12.30 30.64
CA PRO A 436 -4.45 12.77 31.40
C PRO A 436 -5.28 13.88 30.74
N GLN A 437 -4.90 14.39 29.56
CA GLN A 437 -5.63 15.46 28.86
C GLN A 437 -5.86 15.11 27.39
N GLN A 438 -6.92 15.67 26.79
CA GLN A 438 -7.14 15.64 25.34
C GLN A 438 -6.10 16.51 24.61
N PRO A 439 -5.74 16.19 23.36
CA PRO A 439 -4.80 16.97 22.58
C PRO A 439 -5.45 18.28 22.13
N SER A 440 -4.69 19.39 22.12
CA SER A 440 -5.19 20.67 21.64
C SER A 440 -5.37 20.70 20.12
N ALA A 441 -6.10 21.70 19.61
CA ALA A 441 -6.23 21.93 18.18
C ALA A 441 -4.88 22.10 17.47
N GLY A 442 -3.96 22.86 18.09
CA GLY A 442 -2.60 23.05 17.58
C GLY A 442 -1.74 21.79 17.63
N GLU A 443 -1.89 20.94 18.66
CA GLU A 443 -1.20 19.65 18.71
C GLU A 443 -1.66 18.73 17.57
N LEU A 444 -2.97 18.67 17.31
CA LEU A 444 -3.57 17.92 16.21
C LEU A 444 -3.04 18.39 14.85
N ASP A 445 -2.99 19.69 14.62
CA ASP A 445 -2.50 20.26 13.36
C ASP A 445 -0.98 20.07 13.18
N LEU A 446 -0.19 20.20 14.25
CA LEU A 446 1.24 19.90 14.22
C LEU A 446 1.52 18.40 13.98
N MET A 447 0.72 17.49 14.54
CA MET A 447 0.81 16.05 14.24
C MET A 447 0.46 15.74 12.78
N ASN A 448 -0.63 16.34 12.28
CA ASN A 448 -1.04 16.17 10.91
C ASN A 448 -0.01 16.78 9.93
N ALA A 449 0.64 17.90 10.27
CA ALA A 449 1.73 18.49 9.51
C ALA A 449 3.01 17.64 9.55
N LEU A 450 3.42 17.15 10.72
CA LEU A 450 4.62 16.30 10.89
C LEU A 450 4.55 15.02 10.05
N THR A 451 3.38 14.39 10.03
CA THR A 451 3.12 13.14 9.30
C THR A 451 2.61 13.40 7.88
N CYS A 452 2.24 14.64 7.56
CA CYS A 452 1.44 15.00 6.39
C CYS A 452 0.27 14.00 6.17
N GLY A 453 -0.42 13.55 7.22
CA GLY A 453 -1.48 12.53 7.16
C GLY A 453 -1.05 11.10 6.74
N ASN A 454 0.23 10.73 6.84
CA ASN A 454 0.69 9.37 6.54
C ASN A 454 0.41 8.44 7.73
N TRP A 455 -0.44 7.42 7.54
CA TRP A 455 -0.77 6.44 8.59
C TRP A 455 0.48 5.78 9.20
N ALA A 456 1.46 5.39 8.39
CA ALA A 456 2.64 4.68 8.89
C ALA A 456 3.56 5.58 9.74
N GLU A 457 3.62 6.87 9.42
CA GLU A 457 4.35 7.87 10.21
C GLU A 457 3.55 8.26 11.45
N PHE A 458 2.22 8.43 11.33
CA PHE A 458 1.30 8.67 12.44
C PHE A 458 1.44 7.59 13.52
N ARG A 459 1.34 6.31 13.16
CA ARG A 459 1.60 5.18 14.07
C ARG A 459 2.96 5.22 14.79
N PHE A 460 3.98 5.76 14.13
CA PHE A 460 5.34 5.78 14.65
C PHE A 460 5.59 6.99 15.57
N HIS A 461 5.04 8.15 15.23
CA HIS A 461 5.24 9.39 15.98
C HIS A 461 4.25 9.58 17.12
N VAL A 462 2.98 9.15 16.97
CA VAL A 462 1.91 9.37 17.96
C VAL A 462 2.23 8.80 19.36
N PRO A 463 2.72 7.56 19.54
CA PRO A 463 3.08 7.05 20.86
C PRO A 463 4.24 7.81 21.51
N ALA A 464 5.12 8.42 20.71
CA ALA A 464 6.25 9.23 21.18
C ALA A 464 5.91 10.73 21.30
N TRP A 465 4.71 11.15 20.88
CA TRP A 465 4.33 12.56 20.71
C TRP A 465 4.54 13.39 21.96
N ARG A 466 4.06 12.92 23.12
CA ARG A 466 4.12 13.72 24.36
C ARG A 466 5.54 13.93 24.88
N LEU A 467 6.46 12.99 24.59
CA LEU A 467 7.89 13.18 24.86
C LEU A 467 8.53 14.27 23.98
N TRP A 468 7.86 14.73 22.92
CA TRP A 468 8.29 15.81 22.03
C TRP A 468 7.50 17.10 22.31
N ALA A 469 6.18 17.02 22.48
CA ALA A 469 5.32 18.15 22.80
C ALA A 469 5.69 18.80 24.15
N SER A 470 6.06 18.00 25.16
CA SER A 470 6.57 18.52 26.45
C SER A 470 7.94 19.21 26.36
N ARG A 471 8.50 19.35 25.15
CA ARG A 471 9.77 20.06 24.87
C ARG A 471 9.58 21.36 24.12
N VAL A 472 8.35 21.70 23.72
CA VAL A 472 8.01 22.98 23.12
C VAL A 472 7.36 23.83 24.21
N GLY A 473 8.03 24.91 24.62
CA GLY A 473 7.48 25.86 25.57
C GLY A 473 6.26 26.60 24.99
N PRO A 474 5.46 27.29 25.81
CA PRO A 474 4.30 28.04 25.35
C PRO A 474 4.64 29.13 24.32
N GLU A 475 5.87 29.65 24.31
CA GLU A 475 6.38 30.63 23.33
C GLU A 475 7.06 29.98 22.11
N GLY A 476 6.89 28.67 21.89
CA GLY A 476 7.51 27.95 20.78
C GLY A 476 9.00 27.60 20.99
N GLU A 477 9.57 27.90 22.16
CA GLU A 477 10.95 27.54 22.49
C GLU A 477 11.14 26.01 22.50
N VAL A 478 12.01 25.50 21.61
CA VAL A 478 12.41 24.09 21.60
C VAL A 478 13.46 23.86 22.67
N VAL A 479 13.02 23.50 23.87
CA VAL A 479 13.89 23.09 24.96
C VAL A 479 14.53 21.76 24.58
N ALA A 480 15.84 21.75 24.38
CA ALA A 480 16.56 20.52 24.08
C ALA A 480 16.69 19.65 25.35
N PHE A 481 16.49 18.34 25.23
CA PHE A 481 16.68 17.39 26.35
C PHE A 481 17.58 16.23 25.91
N ASP A 482 18.42 15.75 26.83
CA ASP A 482 19.30 14.60 26.60
C ASP A 482 18.52 13.28 26.42
N HIS A 483 19.24 12.20 26.09
CA HIS A 483 18.70 10.85 25.94
C HIS A 483 18.12 10.24 27.23
N ARG A 484 18.15 10.97 28.35
CA ARG A 484 17.60 10.60 29.66
C ARG A 484 16.48 11.55 30.11
N GLY A 485 16.04 12.47 29.25
CA GLY A 485 14.97 13.41 29.55
C GLY A 485 15.37 14.56 30.48
N ARG A 486 16.65 14.92 30.56
CA ARG A 486 17.11 16.13 31.29
C ARG A 486 17.30 17.29 30.33
N SER A 487 16.85 18.48 30.71
CA SER A 487 17.02 19.70 29.91
C SER A 487 18.51 20.00 29.71
N LEU A 488 18.85 20.49 28.52
CA LEU A 488 20.20 20.91 28.11
C LEU A 488 20.40 22.41 28.32
#